data_AF-A0A3M7E713-F1
#
_entry.id   AF-A0A3M7E713-F1
#
_cell.length_a   1.000
_cell.length_b   1.000
_cell.length_c   1.000
_cell.angle_alpha   90.00
_cell.angle_beta   90.00
_cell.angle_gamma   90.00
#
_symmetry.space_group_name_H-M   'P 1'
#
loop_
_entity.id
_entity.type
_entity.pdbx_description
1 polymer ?
#
loop_
_entity_poly.entity_id
_entity_poly.type
_entity_poly.pdbx_seq_one_letter_code
_entity_poly.pdbx_strand_id
1 'polypeptide(L)'
;MPVPAAKHALKLDGNDPTYGDWRDDLVRDGKAVIKGAVPRERADSYADAMYSWLEDKDKLPWIDQKGMCLQYAVTHEDFAWAIRSEPGVGEAFEKVYDDKDLIVSFDAINFGFPNRTDLPENKPWPHQDQDPLKPGFRCLQGLVNMLPNGPDDGGLIVCRGGHMLSEEYHHASQDDLVRKRDAFERWVGTIHWPNARHTGSNVGKRDGEDDPHNRFEPVNKPSLEQRAFKLTGIPYIKA
;
A
#
# COMPACT_ATOMS: atom_id res chain seq x y z
N MET A 1 9.89 -24.60 10.32
CA MET A 1 9.04 -25.37 9.38
C MET A 1 7.96 -24.42 8.89
N PRO A 2 7.65 -24.33 7.59
CA PRO A 2 6.50 -23.54 7.13
C PRO A 2 5.23 -24.11 7.76
N VAL A 3 4.43 -23.26 8.38
CA VAL A 3 3.10 -23.62 8.87
C VAL A 3 2.21 -23.85 7.64
N PRO A 4 1.48 -24.99 7.54
CA PRO A 4 0.56 -25.21 6.43
C PRO A 4 -0.49 -24.10 6.40
N ALA A 5 -0.80 -23.56 5.22
CA ALA A 5 -1.91 -22.62 5.09
C ALA A 5 -3.21 -23.29 5.55
N ALA A 6 -4.03 -22.57 6.31
CA ALA A 6 -5.33 -23.06 6.75
C ALA A 6 -6.21 -23.40 5.54
N LYS A 7 -7.03 -24.45 5.68
CA LYS A 7 -7.76 -25.05 4.55
C LYS A 7 -8.84 -24.12 3.98
N HIS A 8 -9.35 -23.17 4.77
CA HIS A 8 -10.43 -22.28 4.36
C HIS A 8 -10.06 -20.79 4.44
N ALA A 9 -8.77 -20.48 4.51
CA ALA A 9 -8.29 -19.11 4.41
C ALA A 9 -8.73 -18.46 3.08
N LEU A 10 -9.11 -17.19 3.15
CA LEU A 10 -9.46 -16.40 1.99
C LEU A 10 -8.25 -16.24 1.08
N LYS A 11 -8.48 -16.38 -0.23
CA LYS A 11 -7.48 -16.19 -1.27
C LYS A 11 -7.60 -14.82 -1.92
N LEU A 12 -8.79 -14.22 -1.87
CA LEU A 12 -9.13 -12.96 -2.54
C LEU A 12 -8.78 -13.00 -4.04
N ASP A 13 -9.03 -14.14 -4.67
CA ASP A 13 -8.71 -14.39 -6.09
C ASP A 13 -9.96 -14.39 -7.00
N GLY A 14 -11.12 -14.03 -6.42
CA GLY A 14 -12.41 -13.99 -7.09
C GLY A 14 -13.12 -15.35 -7.18
N ASN A 15 -12.52 -16.43 -6.70
CA ASN A 15 -13.12 -17.77 -6.66
C ASN A 15 -13.38 -18.28 -5.23
N ASP A 16 -13.23 -17.41 -4.23
CA ASP A 16 -13.62 -17.70 -2.86
C ASP A 16 -15.13 -18.05 -2.78
N PRO A 17 -15.53 -18.97 -1.90
CA PRO A 17 -16.95 -19.31 -1.71
C PRO A 17 -17.74 -18.11 -1.15
N THR A 18 -19.06 -18.17 -1.25
CA THR A 18 -19.93 -17.21 -0.55
C THR A 18 -20.00 -17.54 0.93
N TYR A 19 -19.77 -16.54 1.78
CA TYR A 19 -19.73 -16.67 3.25
C TYR A 19 -21.03 -16.22 3.92
N GLY A 20 -21.81 -15.33 3.29
CA GLY A 20 -23.02 -14.76 3.88
C GLY A 20 -22.75 -13.69 4.94
N ASP A 21 -21.53 -13.14 4.97
CA ASP A 21 -21.12 -12.06 5.87
C ASP A 21 -20.19 -11.05 5.17
N TRP A 22 -19.56 -10.16 5.93
CA TRP A 22 -18.71 -9.07 5.40
C TRP A 22 -17.54 -9.57 4.54
N ARG A 23 -17.15 -10.85 4.63
CA ARG A 23 -16.11 -11.42 3.75
C ARG A 23 -16.52 -11.38 2.28
N ASP A 24 -17.81 -11.47 1.97
CA ASP A 24 -18.32 -11.33 0.61
C ASP A 24 -18.05 -9.93 0.04
N ASP A 25 -18.10 -8.89 0.89
CA ASP A 25 -17.70 -7.54 0.51
C ASP A 25 -16.20 -7.44 0.30
N LEU A 26 -15.38 -8.08 1.17
CA LEU A 26 -13.93 -8.10 1.01
C LEU A 26 -13.50 -8.76 -0.30
N VAL A 27 -14.07 -9.92 -0.65
CA VAL A 27 -13.81 -10.64 -1.90
C VAL A 27 -14.21 -9.80 -3.11
N ARG A 28 -15.40 -9.20 -3.08
CA ARG A 28 -15.95 -8.42 -4.21
C ARG A 28 -15.24 -7.08 -4.40
N ASP A 29 -15.09 -6.31 -3.32
CA ASP A 29 -14.70 -4.90 -3.38
C ASP A 29 -13.23 -4.66 -2.98
N GLY A 30 -12.54 -5.65 -2.42
CA GLY A 30 -11.18 -5.50 -1.88
C GLY A 30 -11.14 -4.77 -0.54
N LYS A 31 -12.32 -4.52 0.05
CA LYS A 31 -12.48 -3.89 1.37
C LYS A 31 -13.80 -4.31 2.00
N ALA A 32 -13.84 -4.32 3.33
CA ALA A 32 -15.06 -4.52 4.10
C ALA A 32 -15.13 -3.57 5.29
N VAL A 33 -16.35 -3.26 5.76
CA VAL A 33 -16.56 -2.45 6.97
C VAL A 33 -17.19 -3.34 8.03
N ILE A 34 -16.43 -3.61 9.09
CA ILE A 34 -16.90 -4.39 10.23
C ILE A 34 -17.46 -3.42 11.27
N LYS A 35 -18.79 -3.37 11.39
CA LYS A 35 -19.46 -2.49 12.36
C LYS A 35 -19.38 -3.08 13.76
N GLY A 36 -19.02 -2.25 14.74
CA GLY A 36 -18.98 -2.67 16.15
C GLY A 36 -17.85 -3.64 16.48
N ALA A 37 -16.76 -3.65 15.69
CA ALA A 37 -15.55 -4.41 16.02
C ALA A 37 -15.00 -4.03 17.41
N VAL A 38 -15.15 -2.76 17.78
CA VAL A 38 -14.96 -2.24 19.13
C VAL A 38 -16.28 -1.61 19.59
N PRO A 39 -16.83 -1.99 20.76
CA PRO A 39 -17.99 -1.33 21.35
C PRO A 39 -17.74 0.16 21.59
N ARG A 40 -18.76 1.00 21.37
CA ARG A 40 -18.63 2.46 21.41
C ARG A 40 -17.98 2.98 22.70
N GLU A 41 -18.42 2.49 23.84
CA GLU A 41 -17.89 2.88 25.17
C GLU A 41 -16.38 2.61 25.28
N ARG A 42 -15.91 1.47 24.78
CA ARG A 42 -14.48 1.14 24.80
C ARG A 42 -13.69 1.99 23.81
N ALA A 43 -14.23 2.20 22.61
CA ALA A 43 -13.62 3.09 21.61
C ALA A 43 -13.46 4.52 22.15
N ASP A 44 -14.48 5.06 22.83
CA ASP A 44 -14.40 6.36 23.50
C ASP A 44 -13.32 6.35 24.60
N SER A 45 -13.25 5.29 25.43
CA SER A 45 -12.21 5.18 26.47
C SER A 45 -10.78 5.10 25.91
N TYR A 46 -10.59 4.46 24.75
CA TYR A 46 -9.29 4.41 24.07
C TYR A 46 -8.94 5.76 23.48
N ALA A 47 -9.92 6.47 22.91
CA ALA A 47 -9.73 7.84 22.44
C ALA A 47 -9.29 8.77 23.58
N ASP A 48 -9.90 8.66 24.77
CA ASP A 48 -9.51 9.45 25.95
C ASP A 48 -8.08 9.14 26.41
N ALA A 49 -7.67 7.87 26.40
CA ALA A 49 -6.29 7.47 26.70
C ALA A 49 -5.29 8.01 25.67
N MET A 50 -5.65 7.94 24.38
CA MET A 50 -4.89 8.52 23.28
C MET A 50 -4.75 10.04 23.41
N TYR A 51 -5.81 10.75 23.81
CA TYR A 51 -5.75 12.20 24.05
C TYR A 51 -4.89 12.54 25.28
N SER A 52 -5.06 11.80 26.38
CA SER A 52 -4.26 11.97 27.59
C SER A 52 -2.75 11.80 27.30
N TRP A 53 -2.40 10.87 26.42
CA TRP A 53 -1.03 10.65 25.96
C TRP A 53 -0.47 11.84 25.15
N LEU A 54 -1.33 12.59 24.43
CA LEU A 54 -0.95 13.79 23.67
C LEU A 54 -0.85 15.08 24.52
N GLU A 55 -1.46 15.13 25.71
CA GLU A 55 -1.79 16.39 26.40
C GLU A 55 -0.60 17.17 27.01
N ASP A 56 0.64 16.71 26.89
CA ASP A 56 1.82 17.56 27.16
C ASP A 56 2.04 18.53 25.99
N LYS A 57 1.27 19.63 25.97
CA LYS A 57 1.20 20.62 24.87
C LYS A 57 2.55 21.26 24.52
N ASP A 58 3.49 21.29 25.46
CA ASP A 58 4.84 21.80 25.24
C ASP A 58 5.77 20.75 24.59
N LYS A 59 5.31 19.49 24.50
CA LYS A 59 6.07 18.33 24.01
C LYS A 59 5.23 17.40 23.13
N LEU A 60 4.40 17.96 22.25
CA LEU A 60 3.69 17.14 21.28
C LEU A 60 4.66 16.22 20.53
N PRO A 61 4.31 14.94 20.35
CA PRO A 61 5.14 14.01 19.60
C PRO A 61 5.25 14.47 18.15
N TRP A 62 6.34 14.07 17.49
CA TRP A 62 6.43 14.21 16.05
C TRP A 62 5.33 13.39 15.38
N ILE A 63 4.41 14.08 14.70
CA ILE A 63 3.32 13.52 13.90
C ILE A 63 3.53 14.02 12.47
N ASP A 64 3.52 13.11 11.50
CA ASP A 64 3.75 13.49 10.12
C ASP A 64 2.57 14.25 9.50
N GLN A 65 2.75 14.75 8.29
CA GLN A 65 1.73 15.50 7.55
C GLN A 65 0.46 14.69 7.22
N LYS A 66 0.47 13.36 7.40
CA LYS A 66 -0.68 12.46 7.23
C LYS A 66 -1.34 12.10 8.56
N GLY A 67 -0.89 12.69 9.67
CA GLY A 67 -1.37 12.38 11.02
C GLY A 67 -0.73 11.13 11.62
N MET A 68 0.28 10.53 10.99
CA MET A 68 0.86 9.28 11.46
C MET A 68 1.90 9.55 12.56
N CYS A 69 1.81 8.80 13.66
CA CYS A 69 2.81 8.71 14.71
C CYS A 69 3.29 7.25 14.82
N LEU A 70 4.59 7.06 14.57
CA LEU A 70 5.24 5.74 14.63
C LEU A 70 6.29 5.67 15.75
N GLN A 71 6.70 6.83 16.25
CA GLN A 71 7.79 7.01 17.20
C GLN A 71 7.28 6.92 18.64
N TYR A 72 8.18 7.11 19.60
CA TYR A 72 7.86 7.19 21.03
C TYR A 72 7.28 5.91 21.63
N ALA A 73 7.53 4.77 20.96
CA ALA A 73 6.93 3.47 21.32
C ALA A 73 5.39 3.51 21.38
N VAL A 74 4.74 4.48 20.73
CA VAL A 74 3.29 4.70 20.82
C VAL A 74 2.50 3.46 20.39
N THR A 75 3.05 2.67 19.47
CA THR A 75 2.45 1.43 18.98
C THR A 75 2.43 0.31 20.01
N HIS A 76 3.11 0.48 21.14
CA HIS A 76 3.19 -0.45 22.27
C HIS A 76 2.54 0.08 23.55
N GLU A 77 1.89 1.25 23.50
CA GLU A 77 1.10 1.76 24.62
C GLU A 77 -0.05 0.81 25.00
N ASP A 78 -0.52 0.90 26.25
CA ASP A 78 -1.56 0.02 26.77
C ASP A 78 -2.84 0.05 25.93
N PHE A 79 -3.24 1.24 25.46
CA PHE A 79 -4.42 1.38 24.59
C PHE A 79 -4.19 0.72 23.22
N ALA A 80 -2.97 0.72 22.69
CA ALA A 80 -2.66 0.08 21.42
C ALA A 80 -2.76 -1.45 21.53
N TRP A 81 -2.32 -2.02 22.65
CA TRP A 81 -2.50 -3.45 22.94
C TRP A 81 -3.97 -3.78 23.22
N ALA A 82 -4.68 -2.96 23.99
CA ALA A 82 -6.09 -3.15 24.26
C ALA A 82 -6.93 -3.22 22.97
N ILE A 83 -6.71 -2.27 22.04
CA ILE A 83 -7.38 -2.26 20.72
C ILE A 83 -7.05 -3.51 19.91
N ARG A 84 -5.79 -3.96 19.88
CA ARG A 84 -5.42 -5.19 19.14
C ARG A 84 -6.04 -6.44 19.74
N SER A 85 -6.26 -6.45 21.06
CA SER A 85 -6.89 -7.56 21.79
C SER A 85 -8.42 -7.51 21.80
N GLU A 86 -9.04 -6.56 21.10
CA GLU A 86 -10.48 -6.51 20.94
C GLU A 86 -11.02 -7.74 20.21
N PRO A 87 -11.99 -8.50 20.76
CA PRO A 87 -12.50 -9.70 20.11
C PRO A 87 -13.01 -9.43 18.69
N GLY A 88 -13.76 -8.34 18.48
CA GLY A 88 -14.28 -8.00 17.16
C GLY A 88 -13.21 -7.56 16.16
N VAL A 89 -12.02 -7.15 16.63
CA VAL A 89 -10.85 -6.88 15.77
C VAL A 89 -10.17 -8.21 15.43
N GLY A 90 -9.80 -9.01 16.42
CA GLY A 90 -9.13 -10.30 16.24
C GLY A 90 -9.96 -11.28 15.39
N GLU A 91 -11.23 -11.50 15.74
CA GLU A 91 -12.14 -12.42 15.04
C GLU A 91 -12.30 -12.07 13.55
N ALA A 92 -12.12 -10.81 13.16
CA ALA A 92 -12.17 -10.43 11.77
C ALA A 92 -11.02 -11.06 10.97
N PHE A 93 -9.80 -11.01 11.52
CA PHE A 93 -8.64 -11.65 10.91
C PHE A 93 -8.68 -13.17 11.06
N GLU A 94 -9.21 -13.69 12.17
CA GLU A 94 -9.36 -15.14 12.34
C GLU A 94 -10.23 -15.74 11.24
N LYS A 95 -11.31 -15.05 10.86
CA LYS A 95 -12.18 -15.45 9.75
C LYS A 95 -11.54 -15.36 8.37
N VAL A 96 -10.61 -14.42 8.17
CA VAL A 96 -9.89 -14.26 6.90
C VAL A 96 -8.86 -15.36 6.74
N TYR A 97 -8.09 -15.62 7.79
CA TYR A 97 -6.99 -16.58 7.75
C TYR A 97 -7.41 -18.01 8.12
N ASP A 98 -8.66 -18.22 8.56
CA ASP A 98 -9.15 -19.51 9.08
C ASP A 98 -8.22 -20.07 10.18
N ASP A 99 -7.74 -19.18 11.04
CA ASP A 99 -6.79 -19.49 12.11
C ASP A 99 -7.00 -18.56 13.31
N LYS A 100 -6.86 -19.11 14.52
CA LYS A 100 -6.93 -18.35 15.78
C LYS A 100 -5.56 -17.98 16.33
N ASP A 101 -4.51 -18.66 15.89
CA ASP A 101 -3.14 -18.42 16.34
C ASP A 101 -2.48 -17.36 15.44
N LEU A 102 -2.91 -16.11 15.63
CA LEU A 102 -2.50 -14.98 14.80
C LEU A 102 -1.37 -14.17 15.43
N ILE A 103 -0.50 -13.64 14.57
CA ILE A 103 0.44 -12.57 14.91
C ILE A 103 0.00 -11.27 14.25
N VAL A 104 0.37 -10.13 14.84
CA VAL A 104 -0.04 -8.79 14.39
C VAL A 104 1.18 -7.86 14.26
N SER A 105 1.11 -6.92 13.33
CA SER A 105 2.11 -5.87 13.16
C SER A 105 1.94 -4.74 14.18
N PHE A 106 3.01 -3.96 14.39
CA PHE A 106 3.04 -2.82 15.31
C PHE A 106 3.27 -1.51 14.55
N ASP A 107 2.43 -1.25 13.56
CA ASP A 107 2.72 -0.28 12.50
C ASP A 107 2.74 1.17 12.98
N ALA A 108 1.56 1.74 13.24
CA ALA A 108 1.42 3.16 13.50
C ALA A 108 0.08 3.48 14.15
N ILE A 109 -0.02 4.67 14.74
CA ILE A 109 -1.28 5.27 15.18
C ILE A 109 -1.50 6.58 14.42
N ASN A 110 -2.75 6.85 14.02
CA ASN A 110 -3.12 8.10 13.37
C ASN A 110 -3.77 9.07 14.39
N PHE A 111 -3.19 10.25 14.53
CA PHE A 111 -3.72 11.38 15.29
C PHE A 111 -4.09 12.51 14.31
N GLY A 112 -5.27 12.38 13.69
CA GLY A 112 -5.83 13.41 12.82
C GLY A 112 -6.42 14.58 13.62
N PHE A 113 -5.85 15.77 13.48
CA PHE A 113 -6.41 16.99 14.07
C PHE A 113 -7.37 17.66 13.09
N PRO A 114 -8.61 18.00 13.51
CA PRO A 114 -9.56 18.67 12.64
C PRO A 114 -9.11 20.12 12.34
N ASN A 115 -9.55 20.65 11.20
CA ASN A 115 -9.41 22.07 10.83
C ASN A 115 -7.97 22.61 10.79
N ARG A 116 -6.96 21.77 10.55
CA ARG A 116 -5.58 22.20 10.32
C ARG A 116 -5.47 22.97 8.99
N THR A 117 -4.90 24.17 9.02
CA THR A 117 -4.71 25.04 7.83
C THR A 117 -3.25 25.15 7.40
N ASP A 118 -2.34 24.50 8.13
CA ASP A 118 -0.90 24.59 7.98
C ASP A 118 -0.30 23.39 7.21
N LEU A 119 -1.12 22.40 6.85
CA LEU A 119 -0.68 21.25 6.07
C LEU A 119 -0.70 21.56 4.57
N PRO A 120 0.28 21.06 3.80
CA PRO A 120 0.24 21.16 2.35
C PRO A 120 -0.91 20.34 1.77
N GLU A 121 -1.33 20.68 0.55
CA GLU A 121 -2.30 19.88 -0.20
C GLU A 121 -1.83 18.43 -0.33
N ASN A 122 -2.71 17.48 0.02
CA ASN A 122 -2.40 16.06 -0.07
C ASN A 122 -2.32 15.63 -1.53
N LYS A 123 -1.17 15.08 -1.95
CA LYS A 123 -1.01 14.48 -3.27
C LYS A 123 -1.44 13.02 -3.23
N PRO A 124 -2.43 12.59 -4.03
CA PRO A 124 -2.83 11.20 -4.08
C PRO A 124 -1.63 10.28 -4.33
N TRP A 125 -1.46 9.29 -3.46
CA TRP A 125 -0.44 8.27 -3.59
C TRP A 125 -1.12 6.91 -3.59
N PRO A 126 -1.68 6.46 -4.73
CA PRO A 126 -2.23 5.12 -4.84
C PRO A 126 -1.09 4.11 -4.71
N HIS A 127 -1.20 3.22 -3.73
CA HIS A 127 -0.21 2.19 -3.43
C HIS A 127 -0.90 0.95 -2.87
N GLN A 128 -0.14 -0.12 -2.71
CA GLN A 128 -0.52 -1.33 -1.99
C GLN A 128 0.52 -1.56 -0.90
N ASP A 129 0.09 -1.96 0.29
CA ASP A 129 0.97 -2.24 1.42
C ASP A 129 1.36 -3.72 1.46
N GLN A 130 1.92 -4.18 0.34
CA GLN A 130 2.52 -5.50 0.22
C GLN A 130 3.77 -5.46 -0.65
N ASP A 131 4.62 -6.48 -0.50
CA ASP A 131 5.85 -6.63 -1.28
C ASP A 131 5.56 -6.57 -2.79
N PRO A 132 6.04 -5.55 -3.52
CA PRO A 132 5.75 -5.38 -4.95
C PRO A 132 6.41 -6.44 -5.83
N LEU A 133 7.22 -7.34 -5.27
CA LEU A 133 7.81 -8.47 -6.01
C LEU A 133 7.00 -9.76 -5.86
N LYS A 134 5.96 -9.77 -5.01
CA LYS A 134 5.18 -10.97 -4.71
C LYS A 134 3.70 -10.71 -5.00
N PRO A 135 3.19 -11.18 -6.15
CA PRO A 135 1.79 -11.00 -6.49
C PRO A 135 0.88 -11.87 -5.61
N GLY A 136 -0.43 -11.63 -5.74
CA GLY A 136 -1.49 -12.32 -5.01
C GLY A 136 -1.73 -11.75 -3.61
N PHE A 137 -2.72 -12.30 -2.91
CA PHE A 137 -3.07 -11.87 -1.56
C PHE A 137 -2.07 -12.42 -0.53
N ARG A 138 -1.47 -11.52 0.25
CA ARG A 138 -0.42 -11.86 1.22
C ARG A 138 -0.62 -11.23 2.60
N CYS A 139 -1.11 -10.00 2.61
CA CYS A 139 -1.31 -9.21 3.81
C CYS A 139 -2.69 -8.61 3.77
N LEU A 140 -3.39 -8.63 4.90
CA LEU A 140 -4.60 -7.86 5.12
C LEU A 140 -4.29 -6.79 6.16
N GLN A 141 -4.68 -5.55 5.88
CA GLN A 141 -4.59 -4.47 6.84
C GLN A 141 -5.96 -4.15 7.43
N GLY A 142 -5.97 -3.81 8.71
CA GLY A 142 -7.14 -3.26 9.40
C GLY A 142 -6.87 -1.83 9.84
N LEU A 143 -7.86 -0.96 9.67
CA LEU A 143 -7.88 0.38 10.24
C LEU A 143 -9.06 0.45 11.23
N VAL A 144 -8.75 0.63 12.50
CA VAL A 144 -9.76 0.68 13.57
C VAL A 144 -10.03 2.13 13.95
N ASN A 145 -11.18 2.66 13.55
CA ASN A 145 -11.59 4.02 13.88
C ASN A 145 -12.09 4.10 15.33
N MET A 146 -11.42 4.88 16.17
CA MET A 146 -11.85 5.13 17.57
C MET A 146 -12.99 6.15 17.63
N LEU A 147 -12.96 7.14 16.74
CA LEU A 147 -13.96 8.20 16.65
C LEU A 147 -14.77 8.09 15.35
N PRO A 148 -15.97 8.69 15.27
CA PRO A 148 -16.71 8.79 14.02
C PRO A 148 -15.85 9.37 12.89
N ASN A 149 -15.91 8.75 11.71
CA ASN A 149 -15.18 9.16 10.51
C ASN A 149 -16.17 9.18 9.33
N GLY A 150 -16.52 10.38 8.89
CA GLY A 150 -17.47 10.67 7.84
C GLY A 150 -16.81 11.05 6.51
N PRO A 151 -17.63 11.41 5.50
CA PRO A 151 -17.14 11.75 4.15
C PRO A 151 -16.21 12.97 4.09
N ASP A 152 -16.32 13.87 5.06
CA ASP A 152 -15.52 15.11 5.15
C ASP A 152 -14.31 14.99 6.09
N ASP A 153 -14.10 13.81 6.69
CA ASP A 153 -12.98 13.55 7.58
C ASP A 153 -11.79 12.94 6.83
N GLY A 154 -10.59 13.07 7.41
CA GLY A 154 -9.39 12.39 6.92
C GLY A 154 -9.49 10.88 7.13
N GLY A 155 -10.04 10.16 6.14
CA GLY A 155 -10.26 8.71 6.18
C GLY A 155 -9.50 7.94 5.10
N LEU A 156 -9.67 6.61 5.12
CA LEU A 156 -9.09 5.71 4.13
C LEU A 156 -9.86 5.76 2.80
N ILE A 157 -9.15 6.01 1.70
CA ILE A 157 -9.67 5.90 0.34
C ILE A 157 -9.11 4.61 -0.28
N VAL A 158 -10.00 3.76 -0.80
CA VAL A 158 -9.64 2.50 -1.46
C VAL A 158 -10.15 2.46 -2.89
N CYS A 159 -9.35 1.89 -3.79
CA CYS A 159 -9.79 1.55 -5.14
C CYS A 159 -10.61 0.27 -5.10
N ARG A 160 -11.94 0.37 -5.21
CA ARG A 160 -12.84 -0.79 -5.21
C ARG A 160 -12.44 -1.77 -6.32
N GLY A 161 -12.24 -3.04 -5.96
CA GLY A 161 -11.83 -4.10 -6.88
C GLY A 161 -10.35 -4.02 -7.32
N GLY A 162 -9.58 -3.06 -6.80
CA GLY A 162 -8.18 -2.85 -7.18
C GLY A 162 -7.27 -4.04 -6.85
N HIS A 163 -7.64 -4.87 -5.85
CA HIS A 163 -6.91 -6.09 -5.49
C HIS A 163 -6.89 -7.12 -6.63
N MET A 164 -7.95 -7.19 -7.44
CA MET A 164 -8.05 -8.10 -8.59
C MET A 164 -7.08 -7.73 -9.72
N LEU A 165 -6.72 -6.45 -9.81
CA LEU A 165 -5.80 -5.93 -10.82
C LEU A 165 -4.35 -5.86 -10.32
N SER A 166 -4.11 -6.14 -9.03
CA SER A 166 -2.78 -6.03 -8.42
C SER A 166 -1.75 -6.90 -9.17
N GLU A 167 -2.11 -8.13 -9.53
CA GLU A 167 -1.21 -9.03 -10.28
C GLU A 167 -0.86 -8.48 -11.66
N GLU A 168 -1.80 -7.82 -12.36
CA GLU A 168 -1.54 -7.21 -13.67
C GLU A 168 -0.41 -6.17 -13.61
N TYR A 169 -0.26 -5.44 -12.51
CA TYR A 169 0.85 -4.50 -12.31
C TYR A 169 2.23 -5.17 -12.25
N HIS A 170 2.28 -6.48 -12.00
CA HIS A 170 3.51 -7.27 -11.99
C HIS A 170 3.86 -7.82 -13.40
N HIS A 171 2.96 -7.66 -14.37
CA HIS A 171 3.17 -8.06 -15.76
C HIS A 171 3.38 -6.83 -16.65
N ALA A 172 4.05 -7.03 -17.79
CA ALA A 172 4.12 -6.02 -18.84
C ALA A 172 2.99 -6.28 -19.84
N SER A 173 2.11 -5.31 -20.01
CA SER A 173 1.13 -5.28 -21.10
C SER A 173 1.82 -5.10 -22.46
N GLN A 174 1.09 -5.30 -23.56
CA GLN A 174 1.65 -5.06 -24.90
C GLN A 174 2.04 -3.59 -25.09
N ASP A 175 1.24 -2.65 -24.55
CA ASP A 175 1.56 -1.22 -24.58
C ASP A 175 2.81 -0.89 -23.76
N ASP A 176 3.03 -1.56 -22.63
CA ASP A 176 4.27 -1.43 -21.86
C ASP A 176 5.48 -1.89 -22.67
N LEU A 177 5.37 -3.02 -23.38
CA LEU A 177 6.44 -3.54 -24.22
C LEU A 177 6.74 -2.60 -25.41
N VAL A 178 5.71 -1.99 -26.01
CA VAL A 178 5.87 -0.99 -27.08
C VAL A 178 6.55 0.28 -26.55
N ARG A 179 6.15 0.78 -25.37
CA ARG A 179 6.84 1.90 -24.69
C ARG A 179 8.29 1.56 -24.37
N LYS A 180 8.56 0.33 -23.94
CA LYS A 180 9.91 -0.16 -23.66
C LYS A 180 10.76 -0.28 -24.93
N ARG A 181 10.17 -0.68 -26.07
CA ARG A 181 10.82 -0.63 -27.38
C ARG A 181 11.25 0.79 -27.73
N ASP A 182 10.33 1.75 -27.63
CA ASP A 182 10.62 3.16 -27.90
C ASP A 182 11.75 3.70 -26.99
N ALA A 183 11.70 3.40 -25.68
CA ALA A 183 12.75 3.79 -24.75
C ALA A 183 14.12 3.18 -25.13
N PHE A 184 14.12 1.91 -25.55
CA PHE A 184 15.32 1.21 -26.01
C PHE A 184 15.90 1.84 -27.28
N GLU A 185 15.06 2.13 -28.27
CA GLU A 185 15.44 2.76 -29.54
C GLU A 185 15.96 4.20 -29.37
N ARG A 186 15.42 4.94 -28.38
CA ARG A 186 15.85 6.30 -28.02
C ARG A 186 16.97 6.37 -26.99
N TRP A 187 17.47 5.22 -26.52
CA TRP A 187 18.52 5.11 -25.49
C TRP A 187 18.21 5.82 -24.17
N VAL A 188 16.94 5.87 -23.75
CA VAL A 188 16.54 6.50 -22.48
C VAL A 188 16.23 5.45 -21.41
N GLY A 189 16.41 5.81 -20.15
CA GLY A 189 16.02 4.96 -19.02
C GLY A 189 14.51 4.80 -18.89
N THR A 190 14.07 3.75 -18.18
CA THR A 190 12.67 3.57 -17.76
C THR A 190 12.61 3.39 -16.25
N ILE A 191 11.57 3.90 -15.60
CA ILE A 191 11.31 3.63 -14.17
C ILE A 191 10.11 2.71 -13.98
N HIS A 192 10.16 1.93 -12.89
CA HIS A 192 9.21 0.87 -12.50
C HIS A 192 9.22 -0.34 -13.46
N TRP A 193 9.67 -1.48 -12.93
CA TRP A 193 9.75 -2.75 -13.66
C TRP A 193 8.45 -3.56 -13.51
N PRO A 194 7.98 -4.31 -14.53
CA PRO A 194 8.42 -4.38 -15.93
C PRO A 194 7.65 -3.44 -16.88
N ASN A 195 6.73 -2.62 -16.36
CA ASN A 195 5.76 -1.85 -17.15
C ASN A 195 6.30 -0.57 -17.83
N ALA A 196 7.54 -0.13 -17.54
CA ALA A 196 8.12 1.07 -18.15
C ALA A 196 7.16 2.28 -18.10
N ARG A 197 6.49 2.48 -16.95
CA ARG A 197 5.42 3.48 -16.78
C ARG A 197 5.87 4.91 -17.06
N HIS A 198 7.15 5.20 -16.84
CA HIS A 198 7.75 6.45 -17.30
C HIS A 198 9.07 6.19 -18.01
N THR A 199 9.30 6.94 -19.09
CA THR A 199 10.57 7.03 -19.80
C THR A 199 11.32 8.28 -19.35
N GLY A 200 12.61 8.13 -19.05
CA GLY A 200 13.48 9.22 -18.65
C GLY A 200 13.94 10.09 -19.83
N SER A 201 14.91 10.94 -19.53
CA SER A 201 15.61 11.80 -20.48
C SER A 201 17.12 11.61 -20.31
N ASN A 202 17.87 11.84 -21.40
CA ASN A 202 19.33 11.89 -21.38
C ASN A 202 19.87 13.33 -21.22
N VAL A 203 18.98 14.31 -20.98
CA VAL A 203 19.35 15.70 -20.70
C VAL A 203 19.66 15.84 -19.21
N GLY A 204 20.95 15.83 -18.88
CA GLY A 204 21.46 16.28 -17.58
C GLY A 204 21.60 17.80 -17.54
N LYS A 205 21.61 18.36 -16.33
CA LYS A 205 21.82 19.80 -16.09
C LYS A 205 23.09 20.06 -15.28
N ARG A 206 23.80 21.14 -15.59
CA ARG A 206 24.96 21.68 -14.86
C ARG A 206 24.70 23.16 -14.59
N ASP A 207 24.73 23.53 -13.31
CA ASP A 207 24.43 24.90 -12.85
C ASP A 207 23.07 25.45 -13.33
N GLY A 208 22.08 24.56 -13.48
CA GLY A 208 20.71 24.90 -13.89
C GLY A 208 20.46 24.86 -15.40
N GLU A 209 21.51 24.90 -16.20
CA GLU A 209 21.49 24.83 -17.67
C GLU A 209 21.74 23.41 -18.18
N ASP A 210 21.36 23.13 -19.43
CA ASP A 210 21.60 21.82 -20.03
C ASP A 210 23.11 21.56 -20.15
N ASP A 211 23.56 20.38 -19.70
CA ASP A 211 24.98 20.03 -19.72
C ASP A 211 25.47 19.89 -21.19
N PRO A 212 26.50 20.65 -21.63
CA PRO A 212 27.03 20.55 -22.99
C PRO A 212 27.66 19.18 -23.30
N HIS A 213 27.90 18.35 -22.29
CA HIS A 213 28.43 17.00 -22.41
C HIS A 213 27.35 15.90 -22.42
N ASN A 214 26.07 16.27 -22.52
CA ASN A 214 24.98 15.32 -22.69
C ASN A 214 25.22 14.40 -23.89
N ARG A 215 24.89 13.11 -23.74
CA ARG A 215 24.95 12.09 -24.80
C ARG A 215 23.59 11.45 -24.96
N PHE A 216 23.12 11.33 -26.19
CA PHE A 216 21.82 10.73 -26.53
C PHE A 216 21.93 9.30 -27.04
N GLU A 217 23.16 8.77 -27.07
CA GLU A 217 23.48 7.39 -27.39
C GLU A 217 24.60 6.90 -26.45
N PRO A 218 24.72 5.58 -26.21
CA PRO A 218 25.83 5.03 -25.44
C PRO A 218 27.17 5.22 -26.16
N VAL A 219 28.25 5.42 -25.39
CA VAL A 219 29.62 5.57 -25.92
C VAL A 219 30.02 4.41 -26.82
N ASN A 220 29.64 3.18 -26.42
CA ASN A 220 29.80 1.98 -27.22
C ASN A 220 28.41 1.37 -27.40
N LYS A 221 27.93 1.29 -28.65
CA LYS A 221 26.63 0.70 -28.95
C LYS A 221 26.67 -0.80 -28.62
N PRO A 222 25.74 -1.32 -27.81
CA PRO A 222 25.75 -2.73 -27.44
C PRO A 222 25.33 -3.60 -28.63
N SER A 223 26.05 -4.69 -28.87
CA SER A 223 25.58 -5.81 -29.69
C SER A 223 24.93 -6.83 -28.76
N LEU A 224 23.59 -6.95 -28.81
CA LEU A 224 22.86 -7.82 -27.88
C LEU A 224 22.77 -9.24 -28.43
N GLU A 225 23.34 -10.20 -27.70
CA GLU A 225 23.07 -11.62 -27.91
C GLU A 225 21.61 -11.96 -27.56
N GLN A 226 21.12 -13.12 -28.01
CA GLN A 226 19.71 -13.51 -27.89
C GLN A 226 19.14 -13.37 -26.46
N ARG A 227 19.91 -13.78 -25.44
CA ARG A 227 19.49 -13.64 -24.04
C ARG A 227 19.34 -12.18 -23.63
N ALA A 228 20.30 -11.33 -24.00
CA ALA A 228 20.27 -9.91 -23.68
C ALA A 228 19.15 -9.20 -24.44
N PHE A 229 18.90 -9.55 -25.70
CA PHE A 229 17.78 -9.01 -26.47
C PHE A 229 16.43 -9.38 -25.86
N LYS A 230 16.26 -10.60 -25.32
CA LYS A 230 15.05 -10.98 -24.58
C LYS A 230 14.78 -10.12 -23.34
N LEU A 231 15.82 -9.56 -22.69
CA LEU A 231 15.64 -8.68 -21.52
C LEU A 231 14.98 -7.34 -21.87
N THR A 232 15.07 -6.91 -23.13
CA THR A 232 14.39 -5.70 -23.63
C THR A 232 12.88 -5.86 -23.62
N GLY A 233 12.35 -7.09 -23.63
CA GLY A 233 10.92 -7.35 -23.77
C GLY A 233 10.39 -7.23 -25.20
N ILE A 234 11.15 -6.64 -26.13
CA ILE A 234 10.77 -6.43 -27.54
C ILE A 234 10.37 -7.75 -28.24
N PRO A 235 11.06 -8.90 -28.04
CA PRO A 235 10.66 -10.16 -28.68
C PRO A 235 9.29 -10.70 -28.26
N TYR A 236 8.69 -10.18 -27.19
CA TYR A 236 7.39 -10.62 -26.69
C TYR A 236 6.23 -9.72 -27.15
N ILE A 237 6.52 -8.73 -28.00
CA ILE A 237 5.49 -7.91 -28.66
C ILE A 237 4.79 -8.79 -29.71
N LYS A 238 3.47 -8.88 -29.62
CA LYS A 238 2.64 -9.63 -30.57
C LYS A 238 2.53 -8.84 -31.88
N ALA A 239 2.51 -9.58 -32.99
CA ALA A 239 2.32 -9.03 -34.34
C ALA A 239 0.88 -8.55 -34.56
#